data_AF-A0A0V9ULU2-F1
#
_entry.id   AF-A0A0V9ULU2-F1
#
_cell.length_a   1.000
_cell.length_b   1.000
_cell.length_c   1.000
_cell.angle_alpha   90.00
_cell.angle_beta   90.00
_cell.angle_gamma   90.00
#
_symmetry.space_group_name_H-M   'P 1'
#
loop_
_entity.id
_entity.type
_entity.pdbx_description
1 polymer ?
#
loop_
_entity_poly.entity_id
_entity_poly.type
_entity_poly.pdbx_seq_one_letter_code
_entity_poly.pdbx_strand_id
1 'polypeptide(L)'
;MTKKTRDRRKPGRQRHRPPSTASAPPARYVEDPTLPAAWLVDIDGTLAHMSDRSPFHWHRVGEDTVSPAVEAAVRAFAAAPDRAAIVLLSGRDGVCRPETEEWLARHDIPYDELYMRPAGDNRKDSIVKAELFDRHIRHRYRIIAVLDDRDQVVRMWRRMGLVCFQVAEGDF
;
A
#
# COMPACT_ATOMS: atom_id res chain seq x y z
N MET A 1 31.73 65.69 18.24
CA MET A 1 32.45 64.42 17.96
C MET A 1 31.82 63.32 18.78
N THR A 2 30.94 62.50 18.20
CA THR A 2 30.33 61.36 18.91
C THR A 2 30.21 60.19 17.94
N LYS A 3 30.78 59.06 18.36
CA LYS A 3 31.11 57.88 17.55
C LYS A 3 29.88 57.07 17.12
N LYS A 4 29.92 56.60 15.86
CA LYS A 4 29.12 55.52 15.29
C LYS A 4 29.20 54.25 16.16
N THR A 5 28.06 53.61 16.38
CA THR A 5 27.96 52.16 16.65
C THR A 5 27.04 51.53 15.59
N ARG A 6 27.66 50.79 14.66
CA ARG A 6 26.97 49.96 13.65
C ARG A 6 26.56 48.66 14.33
N ASP A 7 25.27 48.43 14.41
CA ASP A 7 24.69 47.16 14.85
C ASP A 7 24.96 46.06 13.79
N ARG A 8 25.67 45.01 14.18
CA ARG A 8 26.03 43.87 13.31
C ARG A 8 24.97 42.78 13.49
N ARG A 9 23.96 42.74 12.61
CA ARG A 9 23.04 41.60 12.51
C ARG A 9 23.82 40.34 12.08
N LYS A 10 23.76 39.28 12.88
CA LYS A 10 24.29 37.95 12.53
C LYS A 10 23.45 37.36 11.39
N PRO A 11 24.05 36.74 10.36
CA PRO A 11 23.28 36.10 9.30
C PRO A 11 22.60 34.85 9.87
N GLY A 12 21.28 34.76 9.69
CA GLY A 12 20.50 33.60 10.07
C GLY A 12 20.99 32.36 9.35
N ARG A 13 21.22 31.27 10.10
CA ARG A 13 21.49 29.95 9.53
C ARG A 13 20.32 29.57 8.62
N GLN A 14 20.55 29.59 7.30
CA GLN A 14 19.68 28.92 6.36
C GLN A 14 19.65 27.45 6.75
N ARG A 15 18.51 27.00 7.27
CA ARG A 15 18.25 25.58 7.47
C ARG A 15 18.20 24.98 6.07
N HIS A 16 19.27 24.28 5.67
CA HIS A 16 19.24 23.42 4.50
C HIS A 16 18.16 22.37 4.73
N ARG A 17 16.99 22.61 4.12
CA ARG A 17 15.95 21.60 3.98
C ARG A 17 16.48 20.64 2.89
N PRO A 18 16.68 19.35 3.19
CA PRO A 18 17.11 18.42 2.15
C PRO A 18 16.10 18.48 1.00
N PRO A 19 16.55 18.35 -0.26
CA PRO A 19 15.64 18.33 -1.39
C PRO A 19 14.60 17.23 -1.17
N SER A 20 13.33 17.59 -1.35
CA SER A 20 12.26 16.60 -1.44
C SER A 20 12.60 15.68 -2.60
N THR A 21 13.01 14.46 -2.31
CA THR A 21 13.13 13.40 -3.31
C THR A 21 11.71 12.96 -3.64
N ALA A 22 10.99 13.77 -4.40
CA ALA A 22 9.83 13.27 -5.12
C ALA A 22 10.37 12.20 -6.07
N SER A 23 10.17 10.92 -5.72
CA SER A 23 10.49 9.82 -6.62
C SER A 23 9.70 10.04 -7.91
N ALA A 24 10.32 9.76 -9.06
CA ALA A 24 9.60 9.77 -10.33
C ALA A 24 8.30 8.95 -10.21
N PRO A 25 7.22 9.35 -10.90
CA PRO A 25 6.00 8.55 -10.90
C PRO A 25 6.31 7.14 -11.39
N PRO A 26 5.64 6.10 -10.83
CA PRO A 26 5.89 4.73 -11.22
C PRO A 26 5.60 4.53 -12.71
N ALA A 27 6.42 3.71 -13.36
CA ALA A 27 6.27 3.43 -14.78
C ALA A 27 4.93 2.74 -15.07
N ARG A 28 4.35 3.04 -16.23
CA ARG A 28 3.13 2.37 -16.69
C ARG A 28 3.36 0.85 -16.76
N TYR A 29 2.38 0.08 -16.33
CA TYR A 29 2.36 -1.36 -16.50
C TYR A 29 2.01 -1.70 -17.95
N VAL A 30 2.74 -2.66 -18.51
CA VAL A 30 2.49 -3.22 -19.83
C VAL A 30 2.09 -4.67 -19.59
N GLU A 31 0.87 -5.00 -19.96
CA GLU A 31 0.33 -6.34 -19.79
C GLU A 31 1.07 -7.33 -20.70
N ASP A 32 1.48 -8.46 -20.13
CA ASP A 32 1.94 -9.62 -20.89
C ASP A 32 0.85 -10.70 -20.83
N PRO A 33 0.15 -10.98 -21.95
CA PRO A 33 -0.95 -11.93 -21.98
C PRO A 33 -0.52 -13.38 -21.71
N THR A 34 0.79 -13.67 -21.75
CA THR A 34 1.33 -15.03 -21.52
C THR A 34 1.57 -15.34 -20.04
N LEU A 35 1.56 -14.33 -19.18
CA LEU A 35 1.75 -14.50 -17.74
C LEU A 35 0.47 -14.99 -17.05
N PRO A 36 0.60 -15.73 -15.92
CA PRO A 36 -0.56 -16.12 -15.12
C PRO A 36 -1.32 -14.88 -14.63
N ALA A 37 -2.64 -14.97 -14.58
CA ALA A 37 -3.48 -13.87 -14.15
C ALA A 37 -3.43 -13.66 -12.63
N ALA A 38 -3.58 -12.42 -12.16
CA ALA A 38 -3.69 -12.13 -10.73
C ALA A 38 -4.67 -10.99 -10.40
N TRP A 39 -5.32 -11.12 -9.25
CA TRP A 39 -5.97 -10.05 -8.52
C TRP A 39 -5.01 -9.51 -7.45
N LEU A 40 -4.92 -8.19 -7.34
CA LEU A 40 -4.22 -7.55 -6.22
C LEU A 40 -5.25 -7.05 -5.22
N VAL A 41 -5.03 -7.32 -3.93
CA VAL A 41 -5.98 -6.97 -2.88
C VAL A 41 -5.24 -6.32 -1.72
N ASP A 42 -5.65 -5.11 -1.37
CA ASP A 42 -5.17 -4.43 -0.17
C ASP A 42 -5.83 -4.99 1.11
N ILE A 43 -5.19 -4.73 2.25
CA ILE A 43 -5.67 -5.17 3.56
C ILE A 43 -6.39 -4.06 4.32
N ASP A 44 -5.67 -3.08 4.89
CA ASP A 44 -6.30 -2.07 5.76
C ASP A 44 -7.25 -1.17 4.97
N GLY A 45 -8.49 -1.02 5.44
CA GLY A 45 -9.53 -0.24 4.75
C GLY A 45 -10.18 -0.97 3.57
N THR A 46 -9.58 -2.07 3.11
CA THR A 46 -10.07 -2.90 2.01
C THR A 46 -10.59 -4.25 2.50
N LEU A 47 -9.72 -5.24 2.72
CA LEU A 47 -10.11 -6.56 3.24
C LEU A 47 -10.37 -6.53 4.75
N ALA A 48 -9.70 -5.64 5.48
CA ALA A 48 -9.80 -5.49 6.92
C ALA A 48 -10.35 -4.10 7.28
N HIS A 49 -11.32 -4.06 8.17
CA HIS A 49 -11.76 -2.84 8.84
C HIS A 49 -11.07 -2.73 10.18
N MET A 50 -10.39 -1.61 10.39
CA MET A 50 -9.78 -1.33 11.68
C MET A 50 -10.87 -1.23 12.74
N SER A 51 -10.65 -1.91 13.86
CA SER A 51 -11.47 -1.75 15.07
C SER A 51 -10.99 -0.51 15.85
N ASP A 52 -11.01 -0.53 17.19
CA ASP A 52 -10.62 0.60 18.05
C ASP A 52 -9.09 0.81 18.14
N ARG A 53 -8.37 0.73 17.01
CA ARG A 53 -6.91 0.92 16.93
C ARG A 53 -6.52 2.08 16.01
N SER A 54 -5.33 2.64 16.26
CA SER A 54 -4.69 3.57 15.33
C SER A 54 -4.05 2.78 14.16
N PRO A 55 -3.90 3.37 12.96
CA PRO A 55 -3.28 2.68 11.82
C PRO A 55 -1.87 2.16 12.13
N PHE A 56 -1.16 2.82 13.05
CA PHE A 56 0.22 2.46 13.44
C PHE A 56 0.31 1.51 14.63
N HIS A 57 -0.82 1.04 15.19
CA HIS A 57 -0.82 0.05 16.28
C HIS A 57 -0.65 -1.37 15.73
N TRP A 58 0.55 -1.66 15.19
CA TRP A 58 0.86 -2.89 14.48
C TRP A 58 0.61 -4.18 15.28
N HIS A 59 0.79 -4.16 16.59
CA HIS A 59 0.53 -5.32 17.46
C HIS A 59 -0.97 -5.66 17.63
N ARG A 60 -1.89 -4.78 17.20
CA ARG A 60 -3.35 -4.96 17.33
C ARG A 60 -4.04 -5.30 16.01
N VAL A 61 -3.28 -5.50 14.93
CA VAL A 61 -3.86 -5.83 13.61
C VAL A 61 -4.65 -7.14 13.61
N GLY A 62 -4.37 -8.04 14.57
CA GLY A 62 -5.12 -9.26 14.78
C GLY A 62 -6.53 -9.06 15.35
N GLU A 63 -6.90 -7.85 15.75
CA GLU A 63 -8.21 -7.48 16.29
C GLU A 63 -9.13 -6.86 15.23
N ASP A 64 -8.67 -6.73 13.99
CA ASP A 64 -9.46 -6.16 12.90
C ASP A 64 -10.62 -7.08 12.50
N THR A 65 -11.68 -6.50 11.95
CA THR A 65 -12.79 -7.27 11.38
C THR A 65 -12.61 -7.41 9.87
N VAL A 66 -13.12 -8.50 9.31
CA VAL A 66 -13.11 -8.71 7.86
C VAL A 66 -14.19 -7.86 7.21
N SER A 67 -13.90 -7.25 6.05
CA SER A 67 -14.91 -6.64 5.20
C SER A 67 -15.75 -7.72 4.50
N PRO A 68 -17.05 -7.87 4.82
CA PRO A 68 -17.86 -8.95 4.26
C PRO A 68 -17.98 -8.89 2.73
N ALA A 69 -18.03 -7.68 2.17
CA ALA A 69 -18.15 -7.48 0.72
C ALA A 69 -16.85 -7.87 -0.01
N VAL A 70 -15.70 -7.46 0.51
CA VAL A 70 -14.40 -7.78 -0.09
C VAL A 70 -14.07 -9.26 0.11
N GLU A 71 -14.40 -9.84 1.27
CA GLU A 71 -14.28 -11.27 1.51
C GLU A 71 -15.11 -12.09 0.50
N ALA A 72 -16.37 -11.72 0.28
CA ALA A 72 -17.21 -12.38 -0.70
C ALA A 72 -16.60 -12.35 -2.11
N ALA A 73 -16.03 -11.20 -2.52
CA ALA A 73 -15.32 -11.07 -3.79
C ALA A 73 -14.07 -11.97 -3.84
N VAL A 74 -13.23 -11.93 -2.82
CA VAL A 74 -12.00 -12.73 -2.72
C VAL A 74 -12.31 -14.24 -2.75
N ARG A 75 -13.32 -14.69 -2.02
CA ARG A 75 -13.78 -16.09 -2.05
C ARG A 75 -14.35 -16.47 -3.41
N ALA A 76 -15.08 -15.57 -4.08
CA ALA A 76 -15.56 -15.81 -5.44
C ALA A 76 -14.41 -15.93 -6.45
N PHE A 77 -13.37 -15.09 -6.32
CA PHE A 77 -12.15 -15.22 -7.15
C PHE A 77 -11.45 -16.56 -6.92
N ALA A 78 -11.35 -16.99 -5.65
CA ALA A 78 -10.73 -18.26 -5.29
C ALA A 78 -11.52 -19.49 -5.77
N ALA A 79 -12.85 -19.38 -5.89
CA ALA A 79 -13.73 -20.46 -6.34
C ALA A 79 -13.89 -20.56 -7.87
N ALA A 80 -13.30 -19.64 -8.63
CA ALA A 80 -13.40 -19.66 -10.09
C ALA A 80 -12.69 -20.92 -10.67
N PRO A 81 -13.26 -21.59 -11.69
CA PRO A 81 -12.66 -22.79 -12.28
C PRO A 81 -11.23 -22.58 -12.80
N ASP A 82 -10.97 -21.44 -13.44
CA ASP A 82 -9.65 -20.99 -13.89
C ASP A 82 -9.15 -19.85 -13.02
N ARG A 83 -9.17 -20.05 -11.68
CA ARG A 83 -8.86 -18.97 -10.74
C ARG A 83 -7.51 -18.33 -11.02
N ALA A 84 -7.52 -17.00 -11.02
CA ALA A 84 -6.31 -16.20 -10.99
C ALA A 84 -5.65 -16.28 -9.59
N ALA A 85 -4.38 -15.94 -9.52
CA ALA A 85 -3.70 -15.77 -8.24
C ALA A 85 -4.33 -14.61 -7.46
N ILE A 86 -4.41 -14.74 -6.15
CA ILE A 86 -4.84 -13.67 -5.23
C ILE A 86 -3.60 -13.22 -4.46
N VAL A 87 -3.10 -12.03 -4.78
CA VAL A 87 -1.90 -11.46 -4.17
C VAL A 87 -2.30 -10.32 -3.25
N LEU A 88 -2.00 -10.47 -1.96
CA LEU A 88 -2.23 -9.44 -0.96
C LEU A 88 -1.05 -8.45 -0.95
N LEU A 89 -1.35 -7.15 -1.04
CA LEU A 89 -0.36 -6.07 -0.92
C LEU A 89 -0.75 -5.12 0.20
N SER A 90 -0.03 -5.17 1.30
CA SER A 90 -0.38 -4.40 2.49
C SER A 90 0.59 -3.25 2.75
N GLY A 91 0.00 -2.12 3.15
CA GLY A 91 0.70 -1.00 3.76
C GLY A 91 1.14 -1.24 5.20
N ARG A 92 0.72 -2.33 5.84
CA ARG A 92 1.16 -2.71 7.20
C ARG A 92 2.67 -2.88 7.26
N ASP A 93 3.29 -2.31 8.29
CA ASP A 93 4.71 -2.49 8.53
C ASP A 93 5.04 -3.97 8.74
N GLY A 94 6.14 -4.44 8.14
CA GLY A 94 6.57 -5.84 8.21
C GLY A 94 6.80 -6.36 9.63
N VAL A 95 6.92 -5.49 10.64
CA VAL A 95 6.97 -5.90 12.05
C VAL A 95 5.73 -6.69 12.50
N CYS A 96 4.55 -6.45 11.90
CA CYS A 96 3.33 -7.20 12.22
C CYS A 96 2.93 -8.24 11.18
N ARG A 97 3.91 -8.77 10.44
CA ARG A 97 3.66 -9.89 9.53
C ARG A 97 3.09 -11.11 10.25
N PRO A 98 3.66 -11.60 11.38
CA PRO A 98 3.12 -12.77 12.07
C PRO A 98 1.65 -12.58 12.47
N GLU A 99 1.30 -11.42 13.03
CA GLU A 99 -0.06 -11.09 13.45
C GLU A 99 -1.02 -10.96 12.26
N THR A 100 -0.53 -10.47 11.12
CA THR A 100 -1.33 -10.38 9.88
C THR A 100 -1.59 -11.77 9.29
N GLU A 101 -0.59 -12.64 9.26
CA GLU A 101 -0.73 -14.02 8.78
C GLU A 101 -1.65 -14.83 9.68
N GLU A 102 -1.55 -14.68 11.00
CA GLU A 102 -2.46 -15.31 11.96
C GLU A 102 -3.90 -14.82 11.77
N TRP A 103 -4.09 -13.51 11.55
CA TRP A 103 -5.41 -12.94 11.26
C TRP A 103 -6.01 -13.52 9.97
N LEU A 104 -5.24 -13.58 8.89
CA LEU A 104 -5.68 -14.16 7.61
C LEU A 104 -6.08 -15.63 7.76
N ALA A 105 -5.28 -16.40 8.52
CA ALA A 105 -5.55 -17.81 8.78
C ALA A 105 -6.81 -18.00 9.65
N ARG A 106 -6.98 -17.21 10.71
CA ARG A 106 -8.14 -17.28 11.61
C ARG A 106 -9.46 -17.01 10.89
N HIS A 107 -9.42 -16.19 9.86
CA HIS A 107 -10.58 -15.84 9.03
C HIS A 107 -10.70 -16.69 7.75
N ASP A 108 -9.86 -17.70 7.57
CA ASP A 108 -9.83 -18.56 6.39
C ASP A 108 -9.83 -17.77 5.07
N ILE A 109 -9.07 -16.67 5.01
CA ILE A 109 -8.98 -15.84 3.82
C ILE A 109 -8.14 -16.56 2.77
N PRO A 110 -8.65 -16.82 1.55
CA PRO A 110 -7.86 -17.43 0.51
C PRO A 110 -6.91 -16.40 -0.14
N TYR A 111 -5.63 -16.72 -0.20
CA TYR A 111 -4.62 -15.97 -0.93
C TYR A 111 -3.46 -16.88 -1.34
N ASP A 112 -2.69 -16.47 -2.35
CA ASP A 112 -1.51 -17.20 -2.84
C ASP A 112 -0.21 -16.55 -2.36
N GLU A 113 -0.15 -15.22 -2.30
CA GLU A 113 1.04 -14.47 -1.88
C GLU A 113 0.69 -13.25 -1.03
N LEU A 114 1.56 -12.92 -0.05
CA LEU A 114 1.43 -11.76 0.82
C LEU A 114 2.70 -10.92 0.81
N TYR A 115 2.62 -9.72 0.23
CA TYR A 115 3.67 -8.71 0.27
C TYR A 115 3.29 -7.56 1.20
N MET A 116 4.25 -7.15 2.03
CA MET A 116 4.06 -6.12 3.03
C MET A 116 5.18 -5.10 2.95
N ARG A 117 4.92 -3.91 3.48
CA ARG A 117 5.93 -2.85 3.67
C ARG A 117 7.14 -3.38 4.44
N PRO A 118 8.38 -3.05 4.02
CA PRO A 118 9.58 -3.39 4.80
C PRO A 118 9.53 -2.80 6.21
N ALA A 119 10.10 -3.53 7.18
CA ALA A 119 10.07 -3.10 8.57
C ALA A 119 10.73 -1.72 8.79
N GLY A 120 10.01 -0.80 9.45
CA GLY A 120 10.48 0.55 9.76
C GLY A 120 10.42 1.55 8.59
N ASP A 121 9.86 1.17 7.45
CA ASP A 121 9.72 2.08 6.31
C ASP A 121 8.53 3.04 6.48
N ASN A 122 8.83 4.31 6.70
CA ASN A 122 7.82 5.35 6.94
C ASN A 122 7.42 6.15 5.68
N ARG A 123 7.78 5.69 4.47
CA ARG A 123 7.41 6.35 3.21
C ARG A 123 5.91 6.23 2.92
N LYS A 124 5.41 7.06 2.01
CA LYS A 124 4.00 7.01 1.59
C LYS A 124 3.63 5.64 1.05
N ASP A 125 2.40 5.22 1.32
CA ASP A 125 1.90 3.90 0.91
C ASP A 125 1.93 3.68 -0.60
N SER A 126 1.58 4.71 -1.36
CA SER A 126 1.67 4.66 -2.83
C SER A 126 3.09 4.41 -3.34
N ILE A 127 4.14 4.83 -2.62
CA ILE A 127 5.53 4.60 -3.00
C ILE A 127 5.91 3.16 -2.69
N VAL A 128 5.61 2.69 -1.48
CA VAL A 128 5.92 1.34 -1.04
C VAL A 128 5.19 0.29 -1.88
N LYS A 129 3.89 0.45 -2.11
CA LYS A 129 3.11 -0.49 -2.94
C LYS A 129 3.60 -0.51 -4.39
N ALA A 130 4.00 0.63 -4.97
CA ALA A 130 4.60 0.66 -6.30
C ALA A 130 5.94 -0.11 -6.34
N GLU A 131 6.80 0.05 -5.33
CA GLU A 131 8.06 -0.71 -5.24
C GLU A 131 7.83 -2.21 -5.04
N LEU A 132 6.86 -2.60 -4.21
CA LEU A 132 6.47 -4.01 -4.04
C LEU A 132 5.95 -4.59 -5.36
N PHE A 133 5.12 -3.83 -6.08
CA PHE A 133 4.64 -4.22 -7.40
C PHE A 133 5.79 -4.43 -8.39
N ASP A 134 6.69 -3.46 -8.52
CA ASP A 134 7.82 -3.53 -9.44
C ASP A 134 8.74 -4.71 -9.13
N ARG A 135 8.98 -4.98 -7.84
CA ARG A 135 9.89 -6.04 -7.39
C ARG A 135 9.31 -7.43 -7.53
N HIS A 136 8.02 -7.60 -7.24
CA HIS A 136 7.45 -8.94 -7.02
C HIS A 136 6.38 -9.34 -8.02
N ILE A 137 5.78 -8.38 -8.75
CA ILE A 137 4.52 -8.61 -9.44
C ILE A 137 4.62 -8.29 -10.93
N ARG A 138 5.21 -7.13 -11.27
CA ARG A 138 5.21 -6.54 -12.61
C ARG A 138 5.58 -7.52 -13.73
N HIS A 139 6.53 -8.41 -13.48
CA HIS A 139 7.06 -9.34 -14.48
C HIS A 139 6.65 -10.79 -14.25
N ARG A 140 5.75 -11.04 -13.30
CA ARG A 140 5.30 -12.38 -12.90
C ARG A 140 3.83 -12.61 -13.17
N TYR A 141 3.03 -11.55 -13.23
CA TYR A 141 1.58 -11.65 -13.37
C TYR A 141 1.03 -10.73 -14.44
N ARG A 142 -0.05 -11.21 -15.04
CA ARG A 142 -1.00 -10.44 -15.83
C ARG A 142 -2.11 -9.92 -14.91
N ILE A 143 -2.13 -8.62 -14.64
CA ILE A 143 -3.02 -8.08 -13.59
C ILE A 143 -4.43 -7.86 -14.13
N ILE A 144 -5.41 -8.54 -13.53
CA ILE A 144 -6.83 -8.39 -13.87
C ILE A 144 -7.33 -7.03 -13.38
N ALA A 145 -7.22 -6.78 -12.08
CA ALA A 145 -7.52 -5.52 -11.43
C ALA A 145 -7.02 -5.53 -9.98
N VAL A 146 -7.10 -4.36 -9.36
CA VAL A 146 -6.71 -4.11 -7.97
C VAL A 146 -7.94 -3.73 -7.13
N LEU A 147 -8.05 -4.29 -5.93
CA LEU A 147 -8.94 -3.81 -4.86
C LEU A 147 -8.09 -3.01 -3.86
N ASP A 148 -8.43 -1.73 -3.67
CA ASP A 148 -7.74 -0.81 -2.75
C ASP A 148 -8.75 0.25 -2.31
N ASP A 149 -8.59 0.90 -1.16
CA ASP A 149 -9.53 1.91 -0.67
C ASP A 149 -8.92 3.32 -0.74
N ARG A 150 -7.62 3.45 -0.52
CA ARG A 150 -6.97 4.72 -0.23
C ARG A 150 -6.70 5.55 -1.48
N ASP A 151 -7.21 6.77 -1.49
CA ASP A 151 -7.23 7.66 -2.65
C ASP A 151 -5.87 7.85 -3.33
N GLN A 152 -4.82 8.06 -2.54
CA GLN A 152 -3.46 8.28 -3.08
C GLN A 152 -2.87 7.03 -3.73
N VAL A 153 -3.27 5.84 -3.27
CA VAL A 153 -2.83 4.54 -3.77
C VAL A 153 -3.65 4.14 -5.00
N VAL A 154 -4.98 4.30 -4.94
CA VAL A 154 -5.88 4.13 -6.08
C VAL A 154 -5.46 5.01 -7.27
N ARG A 155 -5.19 6.30 -7.02
CA ARG A 155 -4.67 7.21 -8.06
C ARG A 155 -3.32 6.73 -8.62
N MET A 156 -2.49 6.11 -7.80
CA MET A 156 -1.21 5.54 -8.24
C MET A 156 -1.43 4.34 -9.16
N TRP A 157 -2.27 3.38 -8.78
CA TRP A 157 -2.60 2.22 -9.63
C TRP A 157 -3.16 2.65 -10.99
N ARG A 158 -4.11 3.59 -10.98
CA ARG A 158 -4.71 4.14 -12.20
C ARG A 158 -3.67 4.84 -13.09
N ARG A 159 -2.72 5.60 -12.52
CA ARG A 159 -1.61 6.21 -13.28
C ARG A 159 -0.66 5.18 -13.89
N MET A 160 -0.49 4.03 -13.24
CA MET A 160 0.26 2.91 -13.81
C MET A 160 -0.52 2.20 -14.93
N GLY A 161 -1.77 2.59 -15.20
CA GLY A 161 -2.61 1.98 -16.24
C GLY A 161 -3.34 0.73 -15.79
N LEU A 162 -3.36 0.44 -14.49
CA LEU A 162 -4.11 -0.69 -13.91
C LEU A 162 -5.57 -0.28 -13.67
N VAL A 163 -6.48 -1.23 -13.85
CA VAL A 163 -7.86 -1.11 -13.37
C VAL A 163 -7.86 -1.26 -11.85
N CYS A 164 -8.49 -0.31 -11.15
CA CYS A 164 -8.56 -0.30 -9.69
C CYS A 164 -10.01 -0.03 -9.26
N PHE A 165 -10.60 -1.00 -8.58
CA PHE A 165 -11.88 -0.88 -7.91
C PHE A 165 -11.64 -0.31 -6.52
N GLN A 166 -12.16 0.90 -6.29
CA GLN A 166 -12.06 1.58 -5.01
C GLN A 166 -13.23 1.15 -4.14
N VAL A 167 -12.96 0.43 -3.05
CA VAL A 167 -14.02 -0.27 -2.29
C VAL A 167 -14.68 0.56 -1.19
N ALA A 168 -14.06 1.67 -0.81
CA ALA A 168 -14.56 2.59 0.21
C ALA A 168 -14.05 4.03 -0.04
N GLU A 169 -14.59 5.01 0.70
CA GLU A 169 -14.05 6.37 0.74
C GLU A 169 -12.62 6.35 1.31
N GLY A 170 -11.71 7.07 0.67
CA GLY A 170 -10.26 6.87 0.86
C GLY A 170 -9.42 8.10 1.13
N ASP A 171 -10.03 9.26 1.46
CA ASP A 171 -9.32 10.55 1.61
C ASP A 171 -8.48 10.65 2.89
N PHE A 172 -7.37 9.89 2.93
CA PHE A 172 -6.37 9.88 4.02
C PHE A 172 -4.98 9.42 3.57
#